data_AF-A0A935V5G8-F1
#
_entry.id   AF-A0A935V5G8-F1
#
_cell.length_a   1.000
_cell.length_b   1.000
_cell.length_c   1.000
_cell.angle_alpha   90.00
_cell.angle_beta   90.00
_cell.angle_gamma   90.00
#
_symmetry.space_group_name_H-M   'P 1'
#
loop_
_entity.id
_entity.type
_entity.pdbx_description
1 polymer ?
#
loop_
_entity_poly.entity_id
_entity_poly.type
_entity_poly.pdbx_seq_one_letter_code
_entity_poly.pdbx_strand_id
1 'polypeptide(L)'
;MQLLNTLYVTLPESYLHLDNDTLRVEIEHETRLRVPLHHLSSVVCFGHVMVSPILMHRLADDGKSLVLLDGRGRFKARLEGPVSGNVLLRQAQHRRLFENSASADFCVAVARACIAGKLKNCRQVLQRGARENGREEDGAVLTATADELGRAL
;
A
#
# COMPACT_ATOMS: atom_id res chain seq x y z
N MET A 1 17.06 -5.74 -9.93
CA MET A 1 16.41 -5.03 -8.82
C MET A 1 15.41 -4.07 -9.44
N GLN A 2 14.13 -4.44 -9.49
CA GLN A 2 13.10 -3.64 -10.15
C GLN A 2 12.53 -2.67 -9.11
N LEU A 3 12.69 -1.36 -9.32
CA LEU A 3 12.05 -0.37 -8.45
C LEU A 3 10.54 -0.42 -8.71
N LEU A 4 9.80 -0.87 -7.69
CA LEU A 4 8.33 -0.92 -7.70
C LEU A 4 7.78 0.49 -7.46
N ASN A 5 7.83 1.34 -8.50
CA ASN A 5 7.38 2.71 -8.38
C ASN A 5 5.85 2.82 -8.44
N THR A 6 5.30 3.70 -7.61
CA THR A 6 3.88 4.06 -7.64
C THR A 6 3.73 5.42 -8.29
N LEU A 7 2.92 5.51 -9.35
CA LEU A 7 2.54 6.79 -9.94
C LEU A 7 1.34 7.36 -9.18
N TYR A 8 1.52 8.52 -8.56
CA TYR A 8 0.45 9.29 -7.92
C TYR A 8 -0.04 10.37 -8.88
N VAL A 9 -1.30 10.31 -9.29
CA VAL A 9 -1.95 11.31 -10.12
C VAL A 9 -2.89 12.13 -9.25
N THR A 10 -2.47 13.36 -8.95
CA THR A 10 -3.18 14.27 -8.05
C THR A 10 -3.82 15.46 -8.75
N LEU A 11 -3.53 15.65 -10.04
CA LEU A 11 -4.07 16.76 -10.83
C LEU A 11 -5.50 16.42 -11.28
N PRO A 12 -6.50 17.26 -10.98
CA PRO A 12 -7.86 17.09 -11.48
C PRO A 12 -7.94 17.11 -13.01
N GLU A 13 -9.00 16.52 -13.56
CA GLU A 13 -9.27 16.46 -15.00
C GLU A 13 -8.16 15.78 -15.81
N SER A 14 -7.30 15.01 -15.14
CA SER A 14 -6.29 14.19 -15.80
C SER A 14 -6.94 13.02 -16.53
N TYR A 15 -6.51 12.78 -17.76
CA TYR A 15 -6.86 11.60 -18.55
C TYR A 15 -5.65 10.68 -18.71
N LEU A 16 -5.79 9.44 -18.23
CA LEU A 16 -4.77 8.40 -18.30
C LEU A 16 -5.13 7.39 -19.39
N HIS A 17 -4.23 7.19 -20.33
CA HIS A 17 -4.42 6.17 -21.37
C HIS A 17 -3.11 5.47 -21.74
N LEU A 18 -3.25 4.35 -22.43
CA LEU A 18 -2.13 3.56 -22.94
C LEU A 18 -1.68 4.10 -24.30
N ASP A 19 -0.38 4.31 -24.45
CA ASP A 19 0.27 4.68 -25.71
C ASP A 19 1.56 3.86 -25.85
N ASN A 20 1.54 2.83 -26.71
CA ASN A 20 2.69 1.98 -27.01
C ASN A 20 3.44 1.49 -25.75
N ASP A 21 2.72 0.85 -24.83
CA ASP A 21 3.22 0.32 -23.54
C ASP A 21 3.69 1.37 -22.52
N THR A 22 3.34 2.63 -22.78
CA THR A 22 3.58 3.77 -21.90
C THR A 22 2.25 4.30 -21.37
N LEU A 23 2.18 4.56 -20.07
CA LEU A 23 1.07 5.30 -19.48
C LEU A 23 1.28 6.79 -19.79
N ARG A 24 0.33 7.39 -20.49
CA ARG A 24 0.32 8.82 -20.82
C ARG A 24 -0.73 9.53 -19.98
N VAL A 25 -0.33 10.66 -19.39
CA VAL A 25 -1.19 11.55 -18.62
C VAL A 25 -1.41 12.82 -19.44
N GLU A 26 -2.67 13.13 -19.72
CA GLU A 26 -3.08 14.35 -20.41
C GLU A 26 -3.98 15.22 -19.55
N ILE A 27 -3.86 16.53 -19.72
CA ILE A 27 -4.78 17.52 -19.17
C ILE A 27 -5.05 18.48 -20.31
N GLU A 28 -6.32 18.77 -20.59
CA GLU A 28 -6.72 19.69 -21.68
C GLU A 28 -6.12 19.30 -23.05
N HIS A 29 -6.02 18.00 -23.35
CA HIS A 29 -5.41 17.44 -24.57
C HIS A 29 -3.89 17.66 -24.71
N GLU A 30 -3.23 18.19 -23.68
CA GLU A 30 -1.79 18.33 -23.64
C GLU A 30 -1.15 17.23 -22.80
N THR A 31 -0.07 16.63 -23.33
CA THR A 31 0.69 15.63 -22.60
C THR A 31 1.47 16.27 -21.46
N ARG A 32 1.17 15.85 -20.23
CA ARG A 32 1.89 16.28 -19.03
C ARG A 32 2.99 15.31 -18.64
N LEU A 33 2.76 14.01 -18.84
CA LEU A 33 3.70 12.96 -18.42
C LEU A 33 3.55 11.70 -19.29
N ARG A 34 4.67 11.01 -19.51
CA ARG A 34 4.73 9.67 -20.10
C ARG A 34 5.59 8.78 -19.21
N VAL A 35 5.06 7.64 -18.77
CA VAL A 35 5.76 6.68 -17.91
C VAL A 35 5.67 5.28 -18.49
N PRO A 36 6.80 4.62 -18.84
CA PRO A 36 6.78 3.24 -19.30
C PRO A 36 6.17 2.32 -18.25
N LEU A 37 5.26 1.42 -18.66
CA LEU A 37 4.53 0.58 -17.69
C LEU A 37 5.44 -0.34 -16.88
N HIS A 38 6.51 -0.87 -17.46
CA HIS A 38 7.44 -1.76 -16.77
C HIS A 38 8.22 -1.12 -15.59
N HIS A 39 8.16 0.22 -15.47
CA HIS A 39 8.68 0.96 -14.31
C HIS A 39 7.67 1.10 -13.16
N LEU A 40 6.39 0.78 -13.40
CA LEU A 40 5.31 0.97 -12.46
C LEU A 40 4.86 -0.36 -11.85
N SER A 41 4.64 -0.37 -10.54
CA SER A 41 3.91 -1.44 -9.84
C SER A 41 2.46 -1.08 -9.56
N SER A 42 2.15 0.23 -9.49
CA SER A 42 0.81 0.71 -9.18
C SER A 42 0.59 2.14 -9.64
N VAL A 43 -0.68 2.48 -9.86
CA VAL A 43 -1.16 3.83 -10.16
C VAL A 43 -2.22 4.21 -9.13
N VAL A 44 -2.12 5.41 -8.56
CA VAL A 44 -3.07 5.94 -7.58
C VAL A 44 -3.64 7.25 -8.11
N CYS A 45 -4.95 7.29 -8.30
CA CYS A 45 -5.66 8.45 -8.84
C CYS A 45 -6.48 9.15 -7.75
N PHE A 46 -6.38 10.47 -7.66
CA PHE A 46 -7.12 11.28 -6.69
C PHE A 46 -8.19 12.12 -7.36
N GLY A 47 -9.41 12.03 -6.83
CA GLY A 47 -10.52 12.87 -7.28
C GLY A 47 -10.92 12.56 -8.72
N HIS A 48 -11.03 13.61 -9.54
CA HIS A 48 -11.58 13.52 -10.89
C HIS A 48 -10.47 13.18 -11.89
N VAL A 49 -10.10 11.90 -11.95
CA VAL A 49 -9.15 11.38 -12.93
C VAL A 49 -9.87 10.37 -13.81
N MET A 50 -9.80 10.56 -15.12
CA MET A 50 -10.33 9.64 -16.11
C MET A 50 -9.26 8.63 -16.49
N VAL A 51 -9.63 7.35 -16.59
CA VAL A 51 -8.72 6.27 -16.98
C VAL A 51 -9.35 5.50 -18.12
N SER A 52 -8.61 5.32 -19.21
CA SER A 52 -9.10 4.54 -20.35
C SER A 52 -9.26 3.06 -19.99
N PRO A 53 -10.32 2.37 -20.48
CA PRO A 53 -10.50 0.94 -20.25
C PRO A 53 -9.30 0.09 -20.70
N ILE A 54 -8.68 0.43 -21.83
CA ILE A 54 -7.51 -0.29 -22.36
C ILE A 54 -6.35 -0.27 -21.35
N LEU A 55 -6.07 0.90 -20.75
CA LEU A 55 -5.06 1.01 -19.70
C LEU A 55 -5.44 0.18 -18.47
N MET A 56 -6.72 0.20 -18.07
CA MET A 56 -7.21 -0.60 -16.94
C MET A 56 -6.98 -2.11 -17.16
N HIS A 57 -7.34 -2.63 -18.33
CA HIS A 57 -7.10 -4.04 -18.70
C HIS A 57 -5.61 -4.36 -18.68
N ARG A 58 -4.79 -3.52 -19.31
CA ARG A 58 -3.33 -3.72 -19.36
C ARG A 58 -2.70 -3.74 -17.96
N LEU A 59 -3.13 -2.84 -17.06
CA LEU A 59 -2.68 -2.86 -15.66
C LEU A 59 -3.09 -4.15 -14.95
N ALA A 60 -4.32 -4.62 -15.15
CA ALA A 60 -4.82 -5.86 -14.56
C ALA A 60 -4.04 -7.10 -15.05
N ASP A 61 -3.83 -7.25 -16.35
CA ASP A 61 -3.10 -8.38 -16.94
C ASP A 61 -1.65 -8.44 -16.43
N ASP A 62 -1.05 -7.27 -16.24
CA ASP A 62 0.30 -7.12 -15.75
C ASP A 62 0.44 -7.25 -14.22
N GLY A 63 -0.67 -7.45 -13.50
CA GLY A 63 -0.68 -7.51 -12.03
C GLY A 63 -0.37 -6.16 -11.35
N LYS A 64 -0.50 -5.04 -12.06
CA LYS A 64 -0.28 -3.69 -11.56
C LYS A 64 -1.60 -3.14 -11.01
N SER A 65 -1.61 -2.66 -9.77
CA SER A 65 -2.87 -2.20 -9.18
C SER A 65 -3.19 -0.75 -9.55
N LEU A 66 -4.45 -0.49 -9.91
CA LEU A 66 -5.00 0.85 -10.05
C LEU A 66 -5.88 1.16 -8.83
N VAL A 67 -5.57 2.22 -8.10
CA VAL A 67 -6.31 2.66 -6.90
C VAL A 67 -7.01 3.98 -7.19
N LEU A 68 -8.29 4.05 -6.86
CA LEU A 68 -9.12 5.24 -7.02
C LEU A 68 -9.47 5.79 -5.63
N LEU A 69 -9.14 7.07 -5.41
CA LEU A 69 -9.40 7.82 -4.19
C LEU A 69 -10.28 9.04 -4.51
N ASP A 70 -11.03 9.55 -3.53
CA ASP A 70 -11.59 10.91 -3.66
C ASP A 70 -10.53 12.01 -3.47
N GLY A 71 -10.93 13.26 -3.68
CA GLY A 71 -10.03 14.42 -3.52
C GLY A 71 -9.48 14.61 -2.10
N ARG A 72 -10.00 13.91 -1.08
CA ARG A 72 -9.47 13.92 0.29
C ARG A 72 -8.61 12.68 0.58
N GLY A 73 -8.33 11.86 -0.43
CA GLY A 73 -7.55 10.64 -0.31
C GLY A 73 -8.32 9.44 0.27
N ARG A 74 -9.64 9.51 0.42
CA ARG A 74 -10.43 8.36 0.90
C ARG A 74 -10.58 7.34 -0.22
N PHE A 75 -10.26 6.09 0.11
CA PHE A 75 -10.39 4.95 -0.80
C PHE A 75 -11.81 4.78 -1.35
N LYS A 76 -11.92 4.56 -2.66
CA LYS A 76 -13.18 4.28 -3.36
C LYS A 76 -13.18 2.90 -4.00
N ALA A 77 -12.12 2.58 -4.74
CA ALA A 77 -12.01 1.30 -5.43
C ALA A 77 -10.56 0.95 -5.72
N ARG A 78 -10.31 -0.35 -5.96
CA ARG A 78 -9.07 -0.87 -6.49
C ARG A 78 -9.38 -1.86 -7.59
N LEU A 79 -8.69 -1.73 -8.71
CA LEU A 79 -8.61 -2.76 -9.74
C LEU A 79 -7.34 -3.57 -9.50
N GLU A 80 -7.51 -4.89 -9.39
CA GLU A 80 -6.43 -5.87 -9.32
C GLU A 80 -6.64 -6.90 -10.43
N GLY A 81 -5.52 -7.40 -10.95
CA GLY A 81 -5.51 -8.53 -11.87
C GLY A 81 -5.94 -9.85 -11.23
N PRO A 82 -6.08 -10.91 -12.05
CA PRO A 82 -6.34 -12.25 -11.55
C PRO A 82 -5.22 -12.73 -10.61
N VAL A 83 -5.58 -13.12 -9.39
CA VAL A 83 -4.63 -13.64 -8.39
C VAL A 83 -4.57 -15.15 -8.48
N SER A 84 -3.41 -15.71 -8.83
CA SER A 84 -3.16 -17.16 -8.80
C SER A 84 -2.49 -17.59 -7.48
N GLY A 85 -2.71 -18.84 -7.05
CA GLY A 85 -1.94 -19.48 -5.97
C GLY A 85 -2.43 -19.25 -4.52
N ASN A 86 -3.31 -18.28 -4.26
CA ASN A 86 -3.72 -17.96 -2.88
C ASN A 86 -4.97 -18.74 -2.40
N VAL A 87 -5.48 -19.69 -3.20
CA VAL A 87 -6.72 -20.41 -2.86
C VAL A 87 -6.54 -21.38 -1.69
N LEU A 88 -5.42 -22.10 -1.63
CA LEU A 88 -5.14 -23.06 -0.55
C LEU A 88 -4.93 -22.35 0.78
N LEU A 89 -4.24 -21.20 0.77
CA LEU A 89 -4.08 -20.39 1.97
C LEU A 89 -5.42 -19.83 2.44
N ARG A 90 -6.24 -19.27 1.55
CA ARG A 90 -7.59 -18.80 1.90
C ARG A 90 -8.45 -19.94 2.47
N GLN A 91 -8.43 -21.12 1.85
CA GLN A 91 -9.14 -22.29 2.36
C GLN A 91 -8.66 -22.70 3.76
N ALA A 92 -7.34 -22.69 4.00
CA ALA A 92 -6.79 -23.00 5.32
C ALA A 92 -7.17 -21.93 6.37
N GLN A 93 -7.15 -20.65 6.00
CA GLN A 93 -7.60 -19.55 6.85
C GLN A 93 -9.08 -19.68 7.22
N HIS A 94 -9.95 -19.95 6.25
CA HIS A 94 -11.36 -20.17 6.49
C HIS A 94 -11.61 -21.41 7.35
N ARG A 95 -10.95 -22.54 7.05
CA ARG A 95 -11.09 -23.77 7.83
C ARG A 95 -10.75 -23.54 9.31
N ARG A 96 -9.60 -22.93 9.59
CA ARG A 96 -9.17 -22.58 10.95
C ARG A 96 -10.17 -21.65 11.66
N LEU A 97 -10.77 -20.71 10.93
CA LEU A 97 -11.75 -19.78 11.48
C LEU A 97 -13.07 -20.47 11.88
N PHE A 98 -13.51 -21.49 11.14
CA PHE A 98 -14.77 -22.18 11.37
C PHE A 98 -14.66 -23.42 12.30
N GLU A 99 -13.45 -23.81 12.69
CA GLU A 99 -13.24 -24.85 13.72
C GLU A 99 -13.53 -24.27 15.12
N ASN A 100 -14.77 -24.44 15.61
CA ASN A 100 -15.32 -23.82 16.83
C ASN A 100 -14.37 -23.73 18.03
N SER A 101 -13.63 -24.81 18.35
CA SER A 101 -12.78 -24.86 19.54
C SER A 101 -11.38 -24.28 19.33
N ALA A 102 -10.84 -24.33 18.10
CA ALA A 102 -9.47 -23.90 17.78
C ALA A 102 -9.40 -22.49 17.18
N SER A 103 -10.54 -21.92 16.78
CA SER A 103 -10.65 -20.62 16.13
C SER A 103 -10.24 -19.46 17.04
N ALA A 104 -10.60 -19.49 18.32
CA ALA A 104 -10.28 -18.42 19.26
C ALA A 104 -8.77 -18.32 19.51
N ASP A 105 -8.10 -19.44 19.81
CA ASP A 105 -6.65 -19.47 20.05
C ASP A 105 -5.86 -19.07 18.81
N PHE A 106 -6.28 -19.52 17.62
CA PHE A 106 -5.67 -19.14 16.36
C PHE A 106 -5.82 -17.62 16.10
N CYS A 107 -7.03 -17.07 16.25
CA CYS A 107 -7.26 -15.63 16.06
C CYS A 107 -6.45 -14.79 17.04
N VAL A 108 -6.39 -15.18 18.32
CA VAL A 108 -5.60 -14.49 19.35
C VAL A 108 -4.11 -14.57 19.01
N ALA A 109 -3.61 -15.72 18.59
CA ALA A 109 -2.20 -15.88 18.20
C ALA A 109 -1.84 -14.96 17.01
N VAL A 110 -2.68 -14.92 15.97
CA VAL A 110 -2.50 -14.03 14.82
C VAL A 110 -2.56 -12.56 15.24
N ALA A 111 -3.53 -12.17 16.07
CA ALA A 111 -3.65 -10.80 16.56
C ALA A 111 -2.44 -10.38 17.41
N ARG A 112 -1.95 -11.24 18.31
CA ARG A 112 -0.74 -11.00 19.11
C ARG A 112 0.48 -10.81 18.20
N ALA A 113 0.64 -11.64 17.18
CA ALA A 113 1.73 -11.50 16.22
C ALA A 113 1.67 -10.17 15.46
N CYS A 114 0.49 -9.76 15.00
CA CYS A 114 0.29 -8.46 14.34
C CYS A 114 0.61 -7.28 15.26
N ILE A 115 0.14 -7.31 16.52
CA ILE A 115 0.40 -6.26 17.51
C ILE A 115 1.89 -6.21 17.86
N ALA A 116 2.52 -7.35 18.12
CA ALA A 116 3.96 -7.42 18.40
C ALA A 116 4.79 -6.85 17.23
N GLY A 117 4.43 -7.17 15.99
CA GLY A 117 5.05 -6.58 14.80
C GLY A 117 4.89 -5.06 14.76
N LYS A 118 3.69 -4.55 15.04
CA LYS A 118 3.42 -3.09 15.10
C LYS A 118 4.24 -2.41 16.20
N LEU A 119 4.26 -2.95 17.41
CA LEU A 119 5.03 -2.40 18.53
C LEU A 119 6.53 -2.38 18.23
N LYS A 120 7.05 -3.46 17.63
CA LYS A 120 8.46 -3.53 17.20
C LYS A 120 8.80 -2.45 16.17
N ASN A 121 7.93 -2.24 15.17
CA ASN A 121 8.12 -1.18 14.17
C ASN A 121 8.02 0.22 14.78
N CYS A 122 7.05 0.46 15.67
CA CYS A 122 6.93 1.72 16.40
C CYS A 122 8.20 2.01 17.21
N ARG A 123 8.72 1.02 17.95
CA ARG A 123 9.98 1.14 18.67
C ARG A 123 11.14 1.52 17.74
N GLN A 124 11.27 0.87 16.59
CA GLN A 124 12.31 1.22 15.61
C GLN A 124 12.19 2.66 15.10
N VAL A 125 10.96 3.13 14.83
CA VAL A 125 10.70 4.51 14.42
C VAL A 125 11.11 5.49 15.52
N LEU A 126 10.75 5.22 16.78
CA LEU A 126 11.14 6.07 17.92
C LEU A 126 12.66 6.10 18.11
N GLN A 127 13.33 4.95 18.05
CA GLN A 127 14.79 4.88 18.15
C GLN A 127 15.49 5.62 17.01
N ARG A 128 14.94 5.56 15.79
CA ARG A 128 15.45 6.35 14.67
C ARG A 128 15.25 7.84 14.93
N GLY A 129 14.04 8.24 15.34
CA GLY A 129 13.73 9.63 15.68
C GLY A 129 14.61 10.19 16.80
N ALA A 130 14.95 9.38 17.80
CA ALA A 130 15.86 9.77 18.88
C ALA A 130 17.28 10.06 18.37
N ARG A 131 17.77 9.31 17.37
CA ARG A 131 19.10 9.53 16.76
C ARG A 131 19.13 10.70 15.78
N GLU A 132 18.04 10.91 15.06
CA GLU A 132 17.94 11.90 13.98
C GLU A 132 17.47 13.27 14.47
N ASN A 133 16.98 13.38 15.71
CA ASN A 133 16.61 14.69 16.24
C ASN A 133 17.86 15.52 16.58
N GLY A 134 17.72 16.84 16.52
CA GLY A 134 18.77 17.78 16.89
C GLY A 134 18.66 18.31 18.32
N ARG A 135 17.84 17.69 19.18
CA ARG A 135 17.52 18.17 20.54
C ARG A 135 17.61 17.03 21.53
N GLU A 136 18.61 17.11 22.41
CA GLU A 136 18.94 16.05 23.36
C GLU A 136 17.77 15.66 24.29
N GLU A 137 16.98 16.65 24.73
CA GLU A 137 15.78 16.43 25.55
C GLU A 137 14.73 15.56 24.85
N ASP A 138 14.40 15.87 23.60
CA ASP A 138 13.47 15.08 22.78
C ASP A 138 14.04 13.67 22.53
N GLY A 139 15.37 13.54 22.43
CA GLY A 139 16.05 12.27 22.20
C GLY A 139 15.92 11.32 23.39
N ALA A 140 16.09 11.87 24.59
CA ALA A 140 15.91 11.15 25.85
C ALA A 140 14.48 10.64 26.01
N VAL A 141 13.47 11.49 25.74
CA VAL A 141 12.05 11.10 25.81
C VAL A 141 11.73 9.98 24.83
N LEU A 142 12.12 10.12 23.56
CA LEU A 142 11.88 9.10 22.53
C LEU A 142 12.56 7.76 22.86
N THR A 143 13.75 7.81 23.45
CA THR A 143 14.50 6.62 23.88
C THR A 143 13.79 5.92 25.03
N ALA A 144 13.37 6.67 26.06
CA ALA A 144 12.62 6.12 27.19
C ALA A 144 11.32 5.44 26.74
N THR A 145 10.54 6.08 25.85
CA THR A 145 9.33 5.48 25.29
C THR A 145 9.64 4.23 24.46
N ALA A 146 10.73 4.23 23.69
CA ALA A 146 11.15 3.04 22.93
C ALA A 146 11.50 1.86 23.85
N ASP A 147 12.08 2.12 25.02
CA ASP A 147 12.42 1.10 26.02
C ASP A 147 11.19 0.58 26.77
N GLU A 148 10.18 1.43 27.00
CA GLU A 148 8.87 0.99 27.51
C GLU A 148 8.17 0.05 26.53
N LEU A 149 8.13 0.40 25.23
CA LEU A 149 7.60 -0.48 24.20
C LEU A 149 8.38 -1.80 24.09
N GLY A 150 9.70 -1.76 24.35
CA GLY A 150 10.55 -2.94 24.38
C GLY A 150 10.22 -3.91 25.51
N ARG A 151 9.75 -3.39 26.66
CA ARG A 151 9.33 -4.20 27.83
C ARG A 151 7.96 -4.86 27.65
N ALA A 152 7.13 -4.33 26.74
CA ALA A 152 5.78 -4.84 26.45
C ALA A 152 5.75 -5.93 25.36
N LEU A 153 6.89 -6.19 24.71
CA LEU A 153 7.09 -7.22 23.69
C LEU A 153 7.62 -8.51 24.31
#